data_AF-A0A1G4BRB1-F1
#
_entry.id   AF-A0A1G4BRB1-F1
#
_cell.length_a   1.000
_cell.length_b   1.000
_cell.length_c   1.000
_cell.angle_alpha   90.00
_cell.angle_beta   90.00
_cell.angle_gamma   90.00
#
_symmetry.space_group_name_H-M   'P 1'
#
loop_
_entity.id
_entity.type
_entity.pdbx_description
1 polymer ?
#
loop_
_entity_poly.entity_id
_entity_poly.type
_entity_poly.pdbx_seq_one_letter_code
_entity_poly.pdbx_strand_id
1 'polypeptide(L)'
;MKALPQELIYEIVDHLYRVIVATEERDPGCLAKYAPVSRGFQDAIERHTFKSIELKSDELDIFRQYFSNSRRQALLNSINYMVRLPGYEDSRRLCYENHMDRQNNDQAATGAMDSLLMLLSQ
;
A
#
# COMPACT_ATOMS: atom_id res chain seq x y z
N MET A 1 36.37 3.34 -3.88
CA MET A 1 35.60 2.13 -3.50
C MET A 1 34.92 1.59 -4.75
N LYS A 2 35.15 0.33 -5.14
CA LYS A 2 34.41 -0.27 -6.26
C LYS A 2 32.94 -0.39 -5.80
N ALA A 3 32.04 0.31 -6.47
CA ALA A 3 30.62 0.19 -6.18
C ALA A 3 30.18 -1.26 -6.43
N LEU A 4 29.38 -1.82 -5.53
CA LEU A 4 28.79 -3.14 -5.72
C LEU A 4 27.90 -3.08 -6.98
N PRO A 5 28.00 -4.06 -7.91
CA PRO A 5 27.07 -4.15 -9.02
C PRO A 5 25.61 -4.17 -8.56
N GLN A 6 24.73 -3.49 -9.29
CA GLN A 6 23.32 -3.34 -8.92
C GLN A 6 22.60 -4.70 -8.79
N GLU A 7 22.95 -5.68 -9.62
CA GLU A 7 22.40 -7.04 -9.55
C GLU A 7 22.66 -7.70 -8.20
N LEU A 8 23.86 -7.52 -7.64
CA LEU A 8 24.16 -8.06 -6.30
C LEU A 8 23.39 -7.33 -5.21
N ILE A 9 23.11 -6.04 -5.38
CA ILE A 9 22.25 -5.29 -4.45
C ILE A 9 20.82 -5.83 -4.51
N TYR A 10 20.29 -6.11 -5.70
CA TYR A 10 18.98 -6.73 -5.84
C TYR A 10 18.92 -8.09 -5.15
N GLU A 11 19.88 -8.97 -5.40
CA GLU A 11 19.94 -10.30 -4.74
C GLU A 11 20.00 -10.20 -3.21
N ILE A 12 20.78 -9.25 -2.68
CA ILE A 12 20.86 -9.01 -1.23
C ILE A 12 19.49 -8.57 -0.70
N VAL A 13 18.87 -7.57 -1.32
CA VAL A 13 17.58 -7.04 -0.86
C VAL A 13 16.46 -8.06 -1.01
N ASP A 14 16.44 -8.84 -2.09
CA ASP A 14 15.50 -9.93 -2.30
C ASP A 14 15.64 -11.00 -1.21
N HIS A 15 16.87 -11.36 -0.85
CA HIS A 15 17.11 -12.30 0.23
C HIS A 15 16.62 -11.75 1.57
N LEU A 16 16.93 -10.49 1.89
CA LEU A 16 16.44 -9.82 3.10
C LEU A 16 14.91 -9.78 3.14
N TYR A 17 14.26 -9.45 2.02
CA TYR A 17 12.81 -9.42 1.91
C TYR A 17 12.21 -10.80 2.19
N ARG A 18 12.76 -11.87 1.61
CA ARG A 18 12.28 -13.25 1.84
C ARG A 18 12.39 -13.66 3.30
N VAL A 19 13.50 -13.32 3.95
CA VAL A 19 13.71 -13.62 5.37
C VAL A 19 12.65 -12.90 6.21
N ILE A 20 12.42 -11.60 5.98
CA ILE A 20 11.45 -10.80 6.73
C ILE A 20 10.02 -11.34 6.55
N VAL A 21 9.63 -11.66 5.31
CA VAL A 21 8.30 -12.21 5.02
C VAL A 21 8.09 -13.58 5.68
N ALA A 22 9.15 -14.38 5.83
CA ALA A 22 9.08 -15.69 6.44
C ALA A 22 8.99 -15.67 7.99
N THR A 23 9.44 -14.59 8.64
CA THR A 23 9.57 -14.52 10.12
C THR A 23 8.33 -13.99 10.86
N GLU A 24 7.17 -13.89 10.20
CA GLU A 24 5.90 -13.35 10.74
C GLU A 24 5.92 -11.89 11.25
N GLU A 25 7.10 -11.29 11.47
CA GLU A 25 7.31 -9.85 11.61
C GLU A 25 7.07 -9.17 10.25
N ARG A 26 5.80 -9.06 9.86
CA ARG A 26 5.33 -8.28 8.71
C ARG A 26 5.42 -6.78 8.99
N ASP A 27 6.57 -6.30 9.46
CA ASP A 27 6.86 -4.88 9.46
C ASP A 27 7.52 -4.50 8.13
N PRO A 28 6.79 -3.93 7.15
CA PRO A 28 7.39 -3.39 5.92
C PRO A 28 8.44 -2.30 6.19
N GLY A 29 8.47 -1.71 7.40
CA GLY A 29 9.51 -0.80 7.87
C GLY A 29 10.89 -1.46 8.03
N CYS A 30 10.95 -2.79 8.16
CA CYS A 30 12.21 -3.52 8.33
C CYS A 30 13.18 -3.37 7.16
N LEU A 31 12.70 -3.21 5.92
CA LEU A 31 13.56 -2.93 4.77
C LEU A 31 13.84 -1.44 4.58
N ALA A 32 12.89 -0.57 4.92
CA ALA A 32 12.98 0.87 4.69
C ALA A 32 14.23 1.49 5.37
N LYS A 33 14.66 0.92 6.51
CA LYS A 33 15.89 1.34 7.22
C LYS A 33 17.18 1.22 6.41
N TYR A 34 17.20 0.38 5.38
CA TYR A 34 18.38 0.20 4.52
C TYR A 34 18.35 1.11 3.27
N ALA A 35 17.24 1.79 2.99
CA ALA A 35 17.13 2.69 1.84
C ALA A 35 18.16 3.83 1.81
N PRO A 36 18.56 4.43 2.96
CA PRO A 36 19.56 5.50 2.98
C PRO A 36 21.01 5.05 2.69
N VAL A 37 21.29 3.73 2.63
CA VAL A 37 22.67 3.21 2.47
C VAL A 37 23.28 3.64 1.14
N SER A 38 22.52 3.55 0.05
CA SER A 38 22.93 4.02 -1.28
C SER A 38 21.73 4.16 -2.21
N ARG A 39 21.90 4.83 -3.36
CA ARG A 39 20.85 4.88 -4.40
C ARG A 39 20.46 3.49 -4.90
N GLY A 40 21.43 2.57 -5.04
CA GLY A 40 21.14 1.20 -5.45
C GLY A 40 20.29 0.43 -4.45
N PHE A 41 20.52 0.64 -3.14
CA PHE A 41 19.68 0.07 -2.09
C PHE A 41 18.28 0.71 -2.09
N GLN A 42 18.19 2.04 -2.21
CA GLN A 42 16.92 2.72 -2.33
C GLN A 42 16.08 2.13 -3.48
N ASP A 43 16.68 1.98 -4.66
CA ASP A 43 15.98 1.47 -5.85
C ASP A 43 15.53 0.01 -5.68
N ALA A 44 16.37 -0.82 -5.06
CA ALA A 44 16.05 -2.21 -4.76
C ALA A 44 14.94 -2.34 -3.72
N ILE A 45 14.92 -1.50 -2.69
CA ILE A 45 13.91 -1.53 -1.64
C ILE A 45 12.59 -0.98 -2.16
N GLU A 46 12.60 0.12 -2.91
CA GLU A 46 11.39 0.70 -3.52
C GLU A 46 10.67 -0.30 -4.42
N ARG A 47 11.38 -1.22 -5.09
CA ARG A 47 10.78 -2.32 -5.88
C ARG A 47 9.95 -3.29 -5.04
N HIS A 48 10.24 -3.48 -3.77
CA HIS A 48 9.43 -4.32 -2.87
C HIS A 48 8.37 -3.48 -2.15
N THR A 49 8.74 -2.30 -1.66
CA THR A 49 7.84 -1.42 -0.90
C THR A 49 6.66 -0.93 -1.73
N PHE A 50 6.89 -0.52 -2.99
CA PHE A 50 5.82 0.04 -3.84
C PHE A 50 5.12 -1.00 -4.71
N LYS A 51 5.55 -2.27 -4.70
CA LYS A 51 4.93 -3.34 -5.49
C LYS A 51 3.48 -3.61 -5.08
N SER A 52 3.23 -3.65 -3.77
CA SER A 52 1.91 -3.92 -3.22
C SER A 52 1.61 -2.93 -2.11
N ILE A 53 0.55 -2.15 -2.25
CA ILE A 53 0.16 -1.12 -1.29
C ILE A 53 -1.15 -1.48 -0.63
N GLU A 54 -1.17 -1.40 0.71
CA GLU A 54 -2.41 -1.34 1.47
C GLU A 54 -2.88 0.12 1.49
N LEU A 55 -4.13 0.33 1.11
CA LEU A 55 -4.70 1.66 0.93
C LEU A 55 -6.09 1.72 1.52
N LYS A 56 -6.35 2.67 2.42
CA LYS A 56 -7.71 2.93 2.91
C LYS A 56 -8.39 4.01 2.08
N SER A 57 -9.72 4.01 2.09
CA SER A 57 -10.51 5.01 1.35
C SER A 57 -10.26 6.46 1.80
N ASP A 58 -9.80 6.68 3.04
CA ASP A 58 -9.43 7.99 3.57
C ASP A 58 -7.96 8.39 3.32
N GLU A 59 -7.18 7.54 2.64
CA GLU A 59 -5.75 7.74 2.38
C GLU A 59 -5.45 8.04 0.88
N LEU A 60 -6.49 8.24 0.05
CA LEU A 60 -6.35 8.42 -1.40
C LEU A 60 -5.49 9.65 -1.79
N ASP A 61 -5.58 10.74 -1.04
CA ASP A 61 -4.76 11.95 -1.31
C ASP A 61 -3.28 11.71 -1.02
N ILE A 62 -2.98 10.97 0.06
CA ILE A 62 -1.62 10.59 0.43
C ILE A 62 -1.05 9.66 -0.65
N PHE A 63 -1.85 8.68 -1.10
CA PHE A 63 -1.47 7.79 -2.20
C PHE A 63 -1.15 8.58 -3.47
N ARG A 64 -2.02 9.51 -3.88
CA ARG A 64 -1.78 10.38 -5.03
C ARG A 64 -0.45 11.12 -4.93
N GLN A 65 -0.12 11.65 -3.75
CA GLN A 65 1.13 12.37 -3.53
C GLN A 65 2.35 11.45 -3.73
N TYR A 66 2.35 10.24 -3.15
CA TYR A 66 3.47 9.31 -3.26
C TYR A 66 3.65 8.72 -4.66
N PHE A 67 2.55 8.49 -5.38
CA PHE A 67 2.51 7.88 -6.71
C PHE A 67 2.46 8.88 -7.86
N SER A 68 2.52 10.18 -7.58
CA SER A 68 2.72 11.23 -8.60
C SER A 68 4.05 11.09 -9.37
N ASN A 69 5.01 10.35 -8.82
CA ASN A 69 6.26 10.02 -9.48
C ASN A 69 6.08 8.78 -10.38
N SER A 70 6.25 8.96 -11.69
CA SER A 70 6.10 7.91 -12.70
C SER A 70 6.95 6.66 -12.44
N ARG A 71 8.12 6.80 -11.80
CA ARG A 71 8.96 5.67 -11.42
C ARG A 71 8.28 4.79 -10.39
N ARG A 72 7.65 5.38 -9.37
CA ARG A 72 6.96 4.63 -8.31
C ARG A 72 5.66 4.03 -8.81
N GLN A 73 4.95 4.76 -9.68
CA GLN A 73 3.78 4.25 -10.37
C GLN A 73 4.11 2.99 -11.19
N ALA A 74 5.23 2.98 -11.90
CA ALA A 74 5.68 1.82 -12.68
C ALA A 74 6.06 0.59 -11.83
N LEU A 75 6.30 0.76 -10.53
CA LEU A 75 6.59 -0.34 -9.61
C LEU A 75 5.32 -0.96 -9.03
N LEU A 76 4.20 -0.24 -9.04
CA LEU A 76 2.95 -0.68 -8.47
C LEU A 76 2.33 -1.81 -9.29
N ASN A 77 2.10 -2.94 -8.64
CA ASN A 77 1.52 -4.14 -9.25
C ASN A 77 0.17 -4.51 -8.64
N SER A 78 -0.04 -4.26 -7.35
CA SER A 78 -1.28 -4.57 -6.65
C SER A 78 -1.64 -3.54 -5.60
N ILE A 79 -2.94 -3.28 -5.45
CA ILE A 79 -3.47 -2.47 -4.36
C ILE A 79 -4.43 -3.35 -3.55
N ASN A 80 -4.20 -3.44 -2.25
CA ASN A 80 -5.16 -3.98 -1.29
C ASN A 80 -5.97 -2.80 -0.73
N TYR A 81 -7.17 -2.61 -1.25
CA TYR A 81 -8.00 -1.45 -0.94
C TYR A 81 -9.03 -1.75 0.15
N MET A 82 -9.02 -0.97 1.22
CA MET A 82 -9.93 -1.08 2.35
C MET A 82 -10.89 0.10 2.37
N VAL A 83 -12.16 -0.16 2.06
CA VAL A 83 -13.22 0.83 2.17
C VAL A 83 -13.58 1.03 3.64
N ARG A 84 -13.49 2.27 4.14
CA ARG A 84 -14.06 2.62 5.45
C ARG A 84 -15.54 2.93 5.30
N LEU A 85 -16.35 2.05 5.87
CA LEU A 85 -17.78 2.27 5.98
C LEU A 85 -18.10 3.25 7.13
N PRO A 86 -19.24 3.95 7.07
CA PRO A 86 -19.74 4.76 8.17
C PRO A 86 -19.80 3.96 9.49
N GLY A 87 -19.48 4.63 10.59
CA GLY A 87 -19.60 4.03 11.91
C GLY A 87 -21.07 3.83 12.31
N TYR A 88 -21.35 2.72 12.98
CA TYR A 88 -22.63 2.49 13.63
C TYR A 88 -22.64 3.05 15.05
N GLU A 89 -23.80 3.57 15.46
CA GLU A 89 -24.10 3.83 16.87
C GLU A 89 -23.83 2.59 17.73
N ASP A 90 -23.29 2.76 18.93
CA ASP A 90 -22.90 1.65 19.81
C ASP A 90 -24.05 0.67 20.08
N SER A 91 -25.27 1.21 20.20
CA SER A 91 -26.51 0.45 20.40
C SER A 91 -26.89 -0.46 19.22
N ARG A 92 -26.29 -0.27 18.04
CA ARG A 92 -26.60 -0.99 16.80
C ARG A 92 -25.53 -1.98 16.35
N ARG A 93 -24.36 -2.01 16.99
CA ARG A 93 -23.20 -2.83 16.57
C ARG A 93 -23.43 -4.34 16.60
N LEU A 94 -24.47 -4.81 17.28
CA LEU A 94 -24.86 -6.23 17.36
C LEU A 94 -26.24 -6.50 16.73
N CYS A 95 -26.84 -5.49 16.11
CA CYS A 95 -28.09 -5.64 15.39
C CYS A 95 -27.81 -5.97 13.93
N TYR A 96 -28.76 -6.64 13.28
CA TYR A 96 -28.71 -6.77 11.82
C TYR A 96 -28.78 -5.37 11.17
N GLU A 97 -28.01 -5.21 10.10
CA GLU A 97 -28.05 -4.03 9.26
C GLU A 97 -29.48 -3.76 8.78
N ASN A 98 -29.97 -2.54 8.99
CA ASN A 98 -31.26 -2.12 8.46
C ASN A 98 -31.08 -1.50 7.05
N HIS A 99 -32.19 -1.27 6.35
CA HIS A 99 -32.17 -0.74 4.99
C HIS A 99 -31.43 0.60 4.86
N MET A 100 -31.52 1.48 5.86
CA MET A 100 -30.86 2.79 5.82
C MET A 100 -29.34 2.64 5.99
N ASP A 101 -28.93 1.81 6.94
CA ASP A 101 -27.51 1.51 7.16
C ASP A 101 -26.89 0.87 5.91
N ARG A 102 -27.60 -0.08 5.29
CA ARG A 102 -27.20 -0.70 4.03
C ARG A 102 -27.04 0.32 2.91
N GLN A 103 -28.01 1.21 2.74
CA GLN A 103 -27.95 2.25 1.72
C GLN A 103 -26.74 3.18 1.93
N ASN A 104 -26.45 3.55 3.18
CA ASN A 104 -25.29 4.36 3.51
C ASN A 104 -23.97 3.63 3.23
N ASN A 105 -23.90 2.33 3.53
CA ASN A 105 -22.72 1.51 3.25
C ASN A 105 -22.50 1.33 1.75
N ASP A 106 -23.56 1.03 0.99
CA ASP A 106 -23.51 0.88 -0.46
C ASP A 106 -23.04 2.18 -1.13
N GLN A 107 -23.55 3.33 -0.67
CA GLN A 107 -23.13 4.64 -1.17
C GLN A 107 -21.66 4.93 -0.84
N ALA A 108 -21.22 4.66 0.40
CA ALA A 108 -19.83 4.87 0.81
C ALA A 108 -18.87 3.96 0.02
N ALA A 109 -19.22 2.69 -0.16
CA ALA A 109 -18.42 1.73 -0.91
C ALA A 109 -18.34 2.10 -2.39
N THR A 110 -19.46 2.46 -3.01
CA THR A 110 -19.49 2.88 -4.42
C THR A 110 -18.64 4.13 -4.62
N GLY A 111 -18.84 5.18 -3.80
CA GLY A 111 -18.06 6.41 -3.90
C GLY A 111 -16.56 6.22 -3.66
N ALA A 112 -16.18 5.32 -2.75
CA ALA A 112 -14.78 4.96 -2.52
C ALA A 112 -14.17 4.26 -3.74
N MET A 113 -14.89 3.30 -4.34
CA MET A 113 -14.43 2.60 -5.55
C MET A 113 -14.32 3.54 -6.75
N ASP A 114 -15.30 4.41 -6.96
CA ASP A 114 -15.25 5.44 -8.02
C ASP A 114 -14.04 6.35 -7.86
N SER A 115 -13.76 6.79 -6.62
CA SER A 115 -12.60 7.63 -6.32
C SER A 115 -11.28 6.92 -6.59
N LEU A 116 -11.17 5.63 -6.25
CA LEU A 116 -10.00 4.82 -6.55
C LEU A 116 -9.80 4.65 -8.07
N LEU A 117 -10.85 4.28 -8.80
CA LEU A 117 -10.77 4.06 -10.25
C LEU A 117 -10.40 5.35 -10.99
N MET A 118 -10.99 6.48 -10.60
CA MET A 118 -10.64 7.81 -11.12
C MET A 118 -9.20 8.22 -10.82
N LEU A 119 -8.61 7.73 -9.73
CA LEU A 119 -7.22 7.97 -9.38
C LEU A 119 -6.28 7.12 -10.24
N LEU A 120 -6.65 5.88 -10.55
CA LEU A 120 -5.85 4.95 -11.34
C LEU A 120 -5.95 5.16 -12.85
N SER A 121 -6.98 5.86 -13.33
CA SER A 121 -7.16 6.18 -14.76
C SER A 121 -6.38 7.39 -15.26
N GLN A 122 -5.58 8.04 -14.39
CA GLN A 122 -4.76 9.21 -14.70
C GLN A 122 -3.35 8.80 -15.15
#